data_AF-A0A2P5ETL7-F1
#
_entry.id   AF-A0A2P5ETL7-F1
#
_cell.length_a   1.000
_cell.length_b   1.000
_cell.length_c   1.000
_cell.angle_alpha   90.00
_cell.angle_beta   90.00
_cell.angle_gamma   90.00
#
_symmetry.space_group_name_H-M   'P 1'
#
loop_
_entity.id
_entity.type
_entity.pdbx_description
1 polymer ?
#
loop_
_entity_poly.entity_id
_entity_poly.type
_entity_poly.pdbx_seq_one_letter_code
_entity_poly.pdbx_strand_id
1 'polypeptide(L)'
;MLHSLMSSVRAHLSAPLHHFVHRDFHEVVSRMTLIDTLLFLIMHSIDKMGIWHRLPVILGLFYLALRRHLQDEYNLFNVGKTPVGVRFNPVDYPYRTADGEYNDPFNEATGSEGTFFGRNVLPVDQKDKLLKPDPIVVATKLLARKSYKDTGKQFNMIAASWIQFMIHDWVNHLEDTEQVL
;
A
#
# COMPACT_ATOMS: atom_id res chain seq x y z
N MET A 1 2.53 36.52 -3.84
CA MET A 1 3.13 36.70 -5.19
C MET A 1 3.87 35.45 -5.65
N LEU A 2 4.87 34.95 -4.90
CA LEU A 2 5.64 33.75 -5.28
C LEU A 2 4.78 32.47 -5.40
N HIS A 3 3.86 32.24 -4.46
CA HIS A 3 2.97 31.08 -4.47
C HIS A 3 2.05 31.03 -5.71
N SER A 4 1.50 32.19 -6.10
CA SER A 4 0.65 32.33 -7.30
C SER A 4 1.43 32.18 -8.61
N LEU A 5 2.71 32.59 -8.61
CA LEU A 5 3.59 32.40 -9.75
C LEU A 5 3.97 30.93 -9.92
N MET A 6 4.32 30.24 -8.82
CA MET A 6 4.63 28.81 -8.83
C MET A 6 3.43 27.94 -9.20
N SER A 7 2.21 28.31 -8.76
CA SER A 7 0.99 27.59 -9.16
C SER A 7 0.66 27.79 -10.64
N SER A 8 0.88 28.98 -11.19
CA SER A 8 0.67 29.28 -12.62
C SER A 8 1.68 28.56 -13.51
N VAL A 9 2.97 28.54 -13.12
CA VAL A 9 4.03 27.80 -13.83
C VAL A 9 3.74 26.30 -13.81
N ARG A 10 3.30 25.77 -12.66
CA ARG A 10 2.90 24.35 -12.52
C ARG A 10 1.75 23.99 -13.45
N ALA A 11 0.70 24.81 -13.52
CA ALA A 11 -0.46 24.56 -14.38
C ALA A 11 -0.11 24.54 -15.89
N HIS A 12 0.78 25.44 -16.33
CA HIS A 12 1.22 25.47 -17.73
C HIS A 12 2.18 24.32 -18.09
N LEU A 13 3.05 23.90 -17.16
CA LEU A 13 3.94 22.76 -17.36
C LEU A 13 3.19 21.42 -17.29
N SER A 14 2.13 21.31 -16.48
CA SER A 14 1.36 20.07 -16.31
C SER A 14 0.31 19.81 -17.40
N ALA A 15 -0.19 20.86 -18.06
CA ALA A 15 -1.22 20.75 -19.11
C ALA A 15 -0.89 19.77 -20.25
N PRO A 16 0.30 19.81 -20.89
CA PRO A 16 0.66 18.82 -21.91
C PRO A 16 0.94 17.43 -21.33
N LEU A 17 1.33 17.35 -20.05
CA LEU A 17 1.65 16.10 -19.37
C LEU A 17 0.39 15.25 -19.10
N HIS A 18 -0.79 15.88 -18.95
CA HIS A 18 -2.07 15.18 -18.82
C HIS A 18 -2.40 14.26 -20.01
N HIS A 19 -1.88 14.54 -21.21
CA HIS A 19 -2.08 13.67 -22.38
C HIS A 19 -1.29 12.37 -22.28
N PHE A 20 -0.12 12.40 -21.63
CA PHE A 20 0.75 11.25 -21.47
C PHE A 20 0.42 10.39 -20.24
N VAL A 21 -0.43 10.89 -19.35
CA VAL A 21 -0.88 10.19 -18.14
C VAL A 21 -2.26 9.59 -18.35
N HIS A 22 -2.45 8.32 -17.97
CA HIS A 22 -3.77 7.69 -17.98
C HIS A 22 -4.77 8.49 -17.14
N ARG A 23 -6.03 8.63 -17.62
CA ARG A 23 -7.04 9.51 -17.02
C ARG A 23 -7.24 9.27 -15.52
N ASP A 24 -7.26 8.00 -15.12
CA ASP A 24 -7.47 7.60 -13.72
C ASP A 24 -6.36 8.08 -12.75
N PHE A 25 -5.19 8.45 -13.26
CA PHE A 25 -4.10 8.99 -12.43
C PHE A 25 -4.10 10.51 -12.32
N HIS A 26 -4.96 11.22 -13.05
CA HIS A 26 -4.97 12.69 -13.05
C HIS A 26 -5.19 13.27 -11.64
N GLU A 27 -6.05 12.64 -10.84
CA GLU A 27 -6.29 13.08 -9.47
C GLU A 27 -5.03 12.96 -8.61
N VAL A 28 -4.40 11.79 -8.59
CA VAL A 28 -3.18 11.54 -7.80
C VAL A 28 -2.04 12.44 -8.26
N VAL A 29 -1.81 12.56 -9.57
CA VAL A 29 -0.74 13.41 -10.13
C VAL A 29 -0.96 14.88 -9.80
N SER A 30 -2.21 15.35 -9.71
CA SER A 30 -2.50 16.74 -9.31
C SER A 30 -2.05 17.07 -7.88
N ARG A 31 -1.92 16.06 -7.02
CA ARG A 31 -1.47 16.19 -5.62
C ARG A 31 0.05 16.07 -5.48
N MET A 32 0.74 15.57 -6.51
CA MET A 32 2.18 15.31 -6.48
C MET A 32 3.02 16.59 -6.55
N THR A 33 4.19 16.59 -5.90
CA THR A 33 5.19 17.64 -6.11
C THR A 33 5.68 17.67 -7.58
N LEU A 34 6.37 18.73 -7.99
CA LEU A 34 6.93 18.81 -9.35
C LEU A 34 7.94 17.67 -9.62
N ILE A 35 8.75 17.34 -8.61
CA ILE A 35 9.73 16.25 -8.70
C ILE A 35 8.99 14.92 -8.81
N ASP A 36 8.02 14.65 -7.93
CA ASP A 36 7.28 13.39 -7.96
C ASP A 36 6.44 13.23 -9.24
N THR A 37 5.94 14.33 -9.80
CA THR A 37 5.29 14.31 -11.12
C THR A 37 6.26 13.85 -12.20
N LEU A 38 7.51 14.35 -12.21
CA LEU A 38 8.53 13.89 -13.14
C LEU A 38 8.88 12.41 -12.92
N LEU A 39 9.07 11.99 -11.67
CA LEU A 39 9.35 10.59 -11.33
C LEU A 39 8.21 9.67 -11.76
N PHE A 40 6.97 10.09 -11.53
CA PHE A 40 5.77 9.38 -11.96
C PHE A 40 5.73 9.23 -13.47
N LEU A 41 6.05 10.27 -14.24
CA LEU A 41 6.07 10.20 -15.70
C LEU A 41 7.13 9.21 -16.23
N ILE A 42 8.32 9.19 -15.62
CA ILE A 42 9.37 8.24 -15.96
C ILE A 42 8.88 6.80 -15.70
N MET A 43 8.40 6.55 -14.47
CA MET A 43 7.85 5.24 -14.09
C MET A 43 6.68 4.83 -15.00
N HIS A 44 5.70 5.71 -15.22
CA HIS A 44 4.51 5.44 -16.03
C HIS A 44 4.86 5.17 -17.50
N SER A 45 5.90 5.81 -18.04
CA SER A 45 6.39 5.54 -19.40
C SER A 45 6.97 4.13 -19.50
N ILE A 46 7.76 3.70 -18.51
CA ILE A 46 8.31 2.35 -18.43
C ILE A 46 7.17 1.32 -18.27
N ASP A 47 6.15 1.64 -17.48
CA ASP A 47 4.95 0.79 -17.28
C ASP A 47 4.18 0.61 -18.57
N LYS A 48 3.95 1.68 -19.33
CA LYS A 48 3.28 1.63 -20.65
C LYS A 48 4.02 0.75 -21.65
N MET A 49 5.34 0.69 -21.55
CA MET A 49 6.16 -0.21 -22.37
C MET A 49 6.13 -1.66 -21.87
N GLY A 50 5.74 -1.90 -20.61
CA GLY A 50 5.67 -3.24 -20.01
C GLY A 50 7.04 -3.91 -19.84
N ILE A 51 8.12 -3.13 -19.70
CA ILE A 51 9.50 -3.64 -19.75
C ILE A 51 10.23 -3.63 -18.40
N TRP A 52 9.65 -3.10 -17.33
CA TRP A 52 10.38 -2.83 -16.07
C TRP A 52 11.14 -4.06 -15.53
N HIS A 53 10.51 -5.23 -15.56
CA HIS A 53 11.08 -6.49 -15.06
C HIS A 53 12.05 -7.16 -16.05
N ARG A 54 12.24 -6.57 -17.23
CA ARG A 54 13.22 -7.00 -18.26
C ARG A 54 14.40 -6.05 -18.39
N LEU A 55 14.41 -4.95 -17.64
CA LEU A 55 15.54 -4.02 -17.61
C LEU A 55 16.77 -4.71 -16.98
N PRO A 56 17.99 -4.28 -17.35
CA PRO A 56 19.20 -4.61 -16.59
C PRO A 56 19.01 -4.33 -15.10
N VAL A 57 19.57 -5.17 -14.24
CA VAL A 57 19.30 -5.19 -12.79
C VAL A 57 19.37 -3.80 -12.15
N ILE A 58 20.42 -3.01 -12.44
CA ILE A 58 20.59 -1.67 -11.86
C ILE A 58 19.44 -0.71 -12.26
N LEU A 59 19.00 -0.77 -13.53
CA LEU A 59 17.88 0.03 -14.01
C LEU A 59 16.55 -0.44 -13.43
N GLY A 60 16.37 -1.76 -13.27
CA GLY A 60 15.22 -2.33 -12.57
C GLY A 60 15.15 -1.91 -11.11
N LEU A 61 16.28 -1.89 -10.40
CA LEU A 61 16.37 -1.40 -9.03
C LEU A 61 16.05 0.09 -8.92
N PHE A 62 16.53 0.90 -9.86
CA PHE A 62 16.17 2.33 -9.92
C PHE A 62 14.66 2.50 -10.12
N TYR A 63 14.07 1.76 -11.06
CA TYR A 63 12.61 1.76 -11.26
C TYR A 63 11.86 1.37 -9.97
N LEU A 64 12.28 0.31 -9.27
CA LEU A 64 11.65 -0.12 -8.02
C LEU A 64 11.80 0.92 -6.90
N ALA A 65 12.95 1.57 -6.80
CA ALA A 65 13.18 2.63 -5.81
C ALA A 65 12.27 3.84 -6.07
N LEU A 66 12.12 4.26 -7.34
CA LEU A 66 11.19 5.32 -7.72
C LEU A 66 9.75 4.95 -7.39
N ARG A 67 9.33 3.74 -7.75
CA ARG A 67 7.97 3.26 -7.48
C ARG A 67 7.67 3.20 -5.99
N ARG A 68 8.63 2.71 -5.19
CA ARG A 68 8.51 2.64 -3.72
C ARG A 68 8.40 4.04 -3.12
N HIS A 69 9.24 4.99 -3.52
CA HIS A 69 9.15 6.39 -3.06
C HIS A 69 7.76 6.99 -3.29
N LEU A 70 7.20 6.82 -4.50
CA LEU A 70 5.85 7.31 -4.80
C LEU A 70 4.77 6.60 -3.96
N GLN A 71 4.93 5.31 -3.64
CA GLN A 71 4.01 4.60 -2.76
C GLN A 71 4.11 5.06 -1.31
N ASP A 72 5.32 5.31 -0.80
CA ASP A 72 5.52 5.79 0.56
C ASP A 72 4.89 7.18 0.76
N GLU A 73 5.05 8.08 -0.23
CA GLU A 73 4.51 9.45 -0.16
C GLU A 73 2.98 9.53 -0.38
N TYR A 74 2.42 8.72 -1.28
CA TYR A 74 1.04 8.89 -1.74
C TYR A 74 0.10 7.72 -1.41
N ASN A 75 0.62 6.64 -0.80
CA ASN A 75 -0.14 5.42 -0.45
C ASN A 75 0.06 4.97 1.01
N LEU A 76 0.33 5.88 1.94
CA LEU A 76 0.31 5.60 3.38
C LEU A 76 -0.74 6.48 4.06
N PHE A 77 -1.92 5.90 4.31
CA PHE A 77 -3.03 6.59 4.97
C PHE A 77 -3.19 6.10 6.41
N ASN A 78 -3.05 7.04 7.35
CA ASN A 78 -3.32 6.81 8.76
C ASN A 78 -4.82 6.56 9.01
N VAL A 79 -5.13 5.68 9.96
CA VAL A 79 -6.51 5.34 10.38
C VAL A 79 -6.63 5.50 11.89
N GLY A 80 -7.71 6.12 12.35
CA GLY A 80 -7.89 6.46 13.75
C GLY A 80 -7.17 7.75 14.15
N LYS A 81 -7.18 8.06 15.44
CA LYS A 81 -6.41 9.18 15.98
C LYS A 81 -4.96 8.72 16.10
N THR A 82 -4.01 9.51 15.60
CA THR A 82 -2.60 9.31 15.96
C THR A 82 -2.48 9.53 17.47
N PRO A 83 -2.20 8.47 18.26
CA PRO A 83 -1.99 8.63 19.69
C PRO A 83 -0.82 9.60 19.88
N VAL A 84 -1.07 10.74 20.50
CA VAL A 84 0.01 11.57 21.03
C VAL A 84 0.36 10.93 22.37
N GLY A 85 1.21 9.90 22.32
CA GLY A 85 1.66 9.19 23.52
C GLY A 85 2.31 10.15 24.51
N VAL A 86 2.29 9.80 25.80
CA VAL A 86 3.17 10.46 26.76
C VAL A 86 4.60 10.14 26.33
N ARG A 87 5.45 11.16 26.22
CA ARG A 87 6.85 10.92 25.82
C ARG A 87 7.48 9.92 26.80
N PHE A 88 8.02 8.84 26.27
CA PHE A 88 8.81 7.86 27.01
C PHE A 88 10.26 7.90 26.54
N ASN A 89 11.16 7.30 27.32
CA ASN A 89 12.56 7.17 26.93
C ASN A 89 12.78 5.77 26.33
N PRO A 90 13.18 5.63 25.05
CA PRO A 90 13.42 4.33 24.43
C PRO A 90 14.47 3.47 25.15
N VAL A 91 15.36 4.08 25.92
CA VAL A 91 16.38 3.37 26.72
C VAL A 91 15.74 2.51 27.82
N ASP A 92 14.52 2.83 28.26
CA ASP A 92 13.80 2.05 29.27
C ASP A 92 13.22 0.75 28.68
N TYR A 93 13.12 0.66 27.34
CA TYR A 93 12.58 -0.49 26.60
C TYR A 93 13.56 -1.01 25.54
N PRO A 94 14.76 -1.50 25.92
CA PRO A 94 15.78 -1.99 24.97
C PRO A 94 15.47 -3.40 24.43
N TYR A 95 14.22 -3.82 24.43
CA TYR A 95 13.73 -5.15 24.04
C TYR A 95 12.36 -5.04 23.38
N ARG A 96 11.91 -6.10 22.70
CA ARG A 96 10.54 -6.18 22.18
C ARG A 96 9.58 -6.53 23.32
N THR A 97 8.65 -5.63 23.60
CA THR A 97 7.56 -5.83 24.55
C THR A 97 6.61 -6.93 24.06
N ALA A 98 5.83 -7.51 24.97
CA ALA A 98 4.97 -8.65 24.66
C ALA A 98 3.78 -8.27 23.77
N ASP A 99 3.29 -7.03 23.89
CA ASP A 99 2.17 -6.44 23.16
C ASP A 99 2.62 -5.52 22.01
N GLY A 100 3.92 -5.26 21.87
CA GLY A 100 4.50 -4.42 20.82
C GLY A 100 4.54 -2.91 21.14
N GLU A 101 4.14 -2.49 22.35
CA GLU A 101 4.23 -1.08 22.77
C GLU A 101 5.68 -0.58 22.93
N TYR A 102 5.85 0.73 22.99
CA TYR A 102 7.12 1.44 23.21
C TYR A 102 8.18 1.26 22.12
N ASN A 103 7.77 0.90 20.91
CA ASN A 103 8.68 0.75 19.78
C ASN A 103 9.01 2.08 19.10
N ASP A 104 7.97 2.84 18.71
CA ASP A 104 8.12 4.18 18.13
C ASP A 104 8.37 5.22 19.24
N PRO A 105 9.53 5.90 19.27
CA PRO A 105 9.87 6.87 20.32
C PRO A 105 8.89 8.04 20.48
N PHE A 106 8.05 8.29 19.48
CA PHE A 106 7.09 9.39 19.46
C PHE A 106 5.65 8.93 19.68
N ASN A 107 5.40 7.62 19.63
CA ASN A 107 4.07 7.05 19.81
C ASN A 107 4.17 5.63 20.37
N GLU A 108 3.94 5.53 21.68
CA GLU A 108 3.96 4.30 22.47
C GLU A 108 3.16 3.15 21.85
N ALA A 109 1.99 3.41 21.26
CA ALA A 109 1.12 2.37 20.74
C ALA A 109 1.35 2.05 19.24
N THR A 110 2.30 2.68 18.54
CA THR A 110 2.53 2.36 17.11
C THR A 110 2.95 0.91 16.96
N GLY A 111 2.10 0.11 16.31
CA GLY A 111 2.39 -1.29 16.00
C GLY A 111 2.10 -2.28 17.13
N SER A 112 1.46 -1.83 18.22
CA SER A 112 1.03 -2.72 19.29
C SER A 112 -0.29 -3.43 18.98
N GLU A 113 -0.57 -4.48 19.75
CA GLU A 113 -1.84 -5.21 19.71
C GLU A 113 -3.04 -4.25 19.94
N GLY A 114 -4.17 -4.51 19.27
CA GLY A 114 -5.39 -3.72 19.42
C GLY A 114 -5.39 -2.37 18.72
N THR A 115 -4.36 -2.05 17.92
CA THR A 115 -4.30 -0.82 17.13
C THR A 115 -5.00 -0.93 15.77
N PHE A 116 -5.30 0.22 15.15
CA PHE A 116 -6.00 0.27 13.86
C PHE A 116 -5.13 -0.21 12.70
N PHE A 117 -5.72 -0.95 11.76
CA PHE A 117 -5.11 -1.19 10.45
C PHE A 117 -5.05 0.10 9.62
N GLY A 118 -3.84 0.48 9.21
CA GLY A 118 -3.62 1.53 8.22
C GLY A 118 -4.16 1.15 6.83
N ARG A 119 -4.09 2.08 5.87
CA ARG A 119 -4.55 1.84 4.49
C ARG A 119 -3.53 2.29 3.46
N ASN A 120 -3.45 1.57 2.34
CA ASN A 120 -2.68 2.01 1.18
C ASN A 120 -3.52 2.63 0.06
N VAL A 121 -4.83 2.40 0.11
CA VAL A 121 -5.82 2.94 -0.83
C VAL A 121 -7.00 3.47 -0.02
N LEU A 122 -7.58 4.57 -0.47
CA LEU A 122 -8.75 5.16 0.17
C LEU A 122 -9.92 4.15 0.17
N PRO A 123 -10.67 4.05 1.29
CA PRO A 123 -11.76 3.11 1.38
C PRO A 123 -12.88 3.47 0.39
N VAL A 124 -13.40 2.45 -0.29
CA VAL A 124 -14.60 2.56 -1.10
C VAL A 124 -15.72 1.85 -0.35
N ASP A 125 -16.79 2.58 -0.01
CA ASP A 125 -17.95 1.99 0.65
C ASP A 125 -18.65 1.00 -0.28
N GLN A 126 -18.86 -0.22 0.22
CA GLN A 126 -19.47 -1.34 -0.49
C GLN A 126 -20.56 -2.03 0.35
N LYS A 127 -21.05 -1.39 1.41
CA LYS A 127 -22.09 -1.97 2.29
C LYS A 127 -23.36 -2.39 1.54
N ASP A 128 -23.72 -1.67 0.47
CA ASP A 128 -24.88 -1.96 -0.39
C ASP A 128 -24.62 -3.08 -1.44
N LYS A 129 -23.37 -3.54 -1.53
CA LYS A 129 -22.87 -4.47 -2.56
C LYS A 129 -22.19 -5.71 -2.00
N LEU A 130 -22.25 -5.94 -0.68
CA LEU A 130 -21.63 -7.11 -0.04
C LEU A 130 -22.01 -8.45 -0.70
N LEU A 131 -23.24 -8.55 -1.21
CA LEU A 131 -23.76 -9.76 -1.88
C LEU A 131 -23.89 -9.60 -3.41
N LYS A 132 -23.19 -8.64 -4.02
CA LYS A 132 -23.33 -8.31 -5.45
C LYS A 132 -21.98 -8.26 -6.17
N PRO A 133 -21.62 -9.28 -6.97
CA PRO A 133 -22.34 -10.54 -7.17
C PRO A 133 -22.34 -11.40 -5.90
N ASP A 134 -23.20 -12.42 -5.88
CA ASP A 134 -23.27 -13.39 -4.78
C ASP A 134 -21.87 -14.01 -4.52
N PRO A 135 -21.31 -13.89 -3.31
CA PRO A 135 -19.99 -14.43 -2.95
C PRO A 135 -19.87 -15.94 -3.20
N ILE A 136 -20.94 -16.71 -3.01
CA ILE A 136 -20.97 -18.16 -3.26
C ILE A 136 -20.87 -18.45 -4.75
N VAL A 137 -21.48 -17.61 -5.60
CA VAL A 137 -21.34 -17.72 -7.05
C VAL A 137 -19.90 -17.45 -7.47
N VAL A 138 -19.25 -16.43 -6.90
CA VAL A 138 -17.84 -16.14 -7.16
C VAL A 138 -16.95 -17.29 -6.70
N ALA A 139 -17.14 -17.77 -5.47
CA ALA A 139 -16.38 -18.89 -4.92
C ALA A 139 -16.52 -20.15 -5.78
N THR A 140 -17.75 -20.52 -6.14
CA THR A 140 -18.03 -21.74 -6.89
C THR A 140 -17.53 -21.67 -8.34
N LYS A 141 -17.74 -20.54 -9.01
CA LYS A 141 -17.43 -20.42 -10.45
C LYS A 141 -15.96 -20.10 -10.72
N LEU A 142 -15.33 -19.30 -9.85
CA LEU A 142 -14.02 -18.71 -10.11
C LEU A 142 -12.90 -19.21 -9.18
N LEU A 143 -13.20 -19.61 -7.94
CA LEU A 143 -12.17 -19.97 -6.94
C LEU A 143 -12.07 -21.48 -6.68
N ALA A 144 -13.17 -22.21 -6.79
CA ALA A 144 -13.20 -23.65 -6.54
C ALA A 144 -12.18 -24.37 -7.43
N ARG A 145 -11.27 -25.12 -6.80
CA ARG A 145 -10.20 -25.85 -7.49
C ARG A 145 -10.82 -26.92 -8.40
N LYS A 146 -10.64 -26.78 -9.72
CA LYS A 146 -11.07 -27.78 -10.72
C LYS A 146 -9.96 -28.77 -11.03
N SER A 147 -8.82 -28.25 -11.44
CA SER A 147 -7.57 -29.00 -11.61
C SER A 147 -6.50 -28.38 -10.75
N TYR A 148 -5.65 -29.23 -10.16
CA TYR A 148 -4.51 -28.76 -9.39
C TYR A 148 -3.48 -28.11 -10.32
N LYS A 149 -3.02 -26.91 -9.94
CA LYS A 149 -1.91 -26.20 -10.58
C LYS A 149 -0.85 -25.98 -9.51
N ASP A 150 0.38 -26.42 -9.79
CA ASP A 150 1.52 -26.22 -8.90
C ASP A 150 2.43 -25.09 -9.39
N THR A 151 3.49 -24.86 -8.63
CA THR A 151 4.56 -23.88 -8.86
C THR A 151 5.82 -24.54 -9.45
N GLY A 152 5.69 -25.77 -9.98
CA GLY A 152 6.81 -26.59 -10.44
C GLY A 152 7.87 -26.77 -9.34
N LYS A 153 9.12 -26.38 -9.64
CA LYS A 153 10.25 -26.44 -8.69
C LYS A 153 10.52 -25.12 -7.96
N GLN A 154 9.76 -24.07 -8.25
CA GLN A 154 10.07 -22.72 -7.78
C GLN A 154 9.69 -22.51 -6.32
N PHE A 155 8.60 -23.12 -5.84
CA PHE A 155 8.03 -22.85 -4.53
C PHE A 155 7.46 -24.13 -3.93
N ASN A 156 7.93 -24.54 -2.76
CA ASN A 156 7.57 -25.80 -2.12
C ASN A 156 6.59 -25.59 -0.95
N MET A 157 6.15 -26.70 -0.33
CA MET A 157 5.20 -26.63 0.79
C MET A 157 5.79 -26.00 2.05
N ILE A 158 7.10 -26.06 2.27
CA ILE A 158 7.74 -25.38 3.40
C ILE A 158 7.59 -23.87 3.23
N ALA A 159 7.79 -23.36 2.02
CA ALA A 159 7.61 -21.94 1.72
C ALA A 159 6.14 -21.51 1.86
N ALA A 160 5.19 -22.38 1.51
CA ALA A 160 3.77 -22.13 1.76
C ALA A 160 3.42 -22.09 3.26
N SER A 161 3.98 -23.01 4.06
CA SER A 161 3.81 -22.98 5.52
C SER A 161 4.49 -21.77 6.15
N TRP A 162 5.64 -21.35 5.63
CA TRP A 162 6.36 -20.18 6.11
C TRP A 162 5.53 -18.90 5.96
N ILE A 163 4.90 -18.67 4.80
CA ILE A 163 4.09 -17.46 4.62
C ILE A 163 2.86 -17.44 5.54
N GLN A 164 2.24 -18.60 5.81
CA GLN A 164 1.17 -18.68 6.81
C GLN A 164 1.70 -18.40 8.23
N PHE A 165 2.88 -18.90 8.57
CA PHE A 165 3.54 -18.61 9.85
C PHE A 165 3.83 -17.10 10.00
N MET A 166 4.22 -16.41 8.93
CA MET A 166 4.36 -14.95 8.95
C MET A 166 3.02 -14.23 9.17
N ILE A 167 1.91 -14.72 8.60
CA ILE A 167 0.58 -14.12 8.86
C ILE A 167 0.20 -14.24 10.34
N HIS A 168 0.55 -15.35 11.00
CA HIS A 168 0.32 -15.52 12.44
C HIS A 168 1.13 -14.53 13.31
N ASP A 169 2.24 -14.01 12.78
CA ASP A 169 3.05 -12.95 13.43
C ASP A 169 2.49 -11.55 13.14
N TRP A 170 1.99 -11.33 11.92
CA TRP A 170 1.70 -9.96 11.45
C TRP A 170 0.28 -9.48 11.72
N VAL A 171 -0.75 -10.26 11.37
CA VAL A 171 -2.10 -9.70 11.21
C VAL A 171 -3.22 -10.68 11.54
N ASN A 172 -4.20 -10.18 12.29
CA ASN A 172 -5.54 -10.76 12.41
C ASN A 172 -6.58 -9.64 12.65
N HIS A 173 -7.80 -9.81 12.14
CA HIS A 173 -8.87 -8.84 12.39
C HIS A 173 -9.59 -9.16 13.70
N LEU A 174 -9.88 -8.14 14.51
CA LEU A 174 -10.79 -8.28 15.63
C LEU A 174 -12.21 -8.50 15.09
N GLU A 175 -12.88 -9.54 15.57
CA GLU A 175 -14.25 -9.88 15.17
C GLU A 175 -15.26 -9.31 16.16
N ASP A 176 -16.43 -8.94 15.66
CA ASP A 176 -17.58 -8.62 16.51
C ASP A 176 -18.22 -9.91 17.03
N THR A 177 -18.94 -9.80 18.14
CA THR A 177 -19.75 -10.87 18.73
C THR A 177 -20.98 -11.22 17.89
N GLU A 178 -21.51 -10.27 17.11
CA GLU A 178 -22.62 -10.49 16.18
C GLU A 178 -22.11 -10.97 14.81
N GLN A 179 -21.65 -12.23 14.75
CA GLN A 179 -21.23 -12.83 13.48
C GLN A 179 -22.45 -13.23 12.64
N VAL A 180 -22.59 -12.60 11.46
CA VAL A 180 -23.59 -13.03 10.47
C VAL A 180 -23.01 -14.22 9.71
N LEU A 181 -23.51 -15.43 10.01
CA LEU A 181 -23.23 -16.67 9.28
C LEU A 181 -23.85 -16.66 7.87
#